data_AF-A0A2M7FBK8-F1
#
_entry.id   AF-A0A2M7FBK8-F1
#
_cell.length_a   1.000
_cell.length_b   1.000
_cell.length_c   1.000
_cell.angle_alpha   90.00
_cell.angle_beta   90.00
_cell.angle_gamma   90.00
#
_symmetry.space_group_name_H-M   'P 1'
#
loop_
_entity.id
_entity.type
_entity.pdbx_description
1 polymer ?
#
loop_
_entity_poly.entity_id
_entity_poly.type
_entity_poly.pdbx_seq_one_letter_code
_entity_poly.pdbx_strand_id
1 'polypeptide(L)'
;KYPSQQGIMQGEVGSFYEIRFVCDNHMIPWGHAGAAKGTTGYITDNDTNLDVYPIIILGRDAYGLVPLGGKNAVSTLIHNPRASDTDPLAQRGSAGWKTWHAAVILNQNWMYRIETAALG
;
A
#
# COMPACT_ATOMS: atom_id res chain seq x y z
N LYS A 1 -20.10 18.14 20.99
CA LYS A 1 -19.13 18.11 19.86
C LYS A 1 -18.01 17.17 20.27
N TYR A 2 -17.91 16.00 19.63
CA TYR A 2 -16.83 15.06 19.92
C TYR A 2 -15.50 15.69 19.50
N PRO A 3 -14.42 15.51 20.28
CA PRO A 3 -13.13 16.05 19.92
C PRO A 3 -12.72 15.43 18.58
N SER A 4 -12.61 16.28 17.56
CA SER A 4 -12.12 15.89 16.25
C SER A 4 -10.67 15.43 16.40
N GLN A 5 -10.36 14.27 15.83
CA GLN A 5 -9.07 13.60 15.80
C GLN A 5 -8.05 14.36 14.92
N GLN A 6 -7.89 15.67 15.13
CA GLN A 6 -6.97 16.51 14.35
C GLN A 6 -5.54 16.23 14.80
N GLY A 7 -4.77 15.53 13.96
CA GLY A 7 -3.33 15.29 14.15
C GLY A 7 -2.90 13.81 14.15
N ILE A 8 -3.85 12.88 14.13
CA ILE A 8 -3.59 11.44 14.04
C ILE A 8 -3.71 11.01 12.58
N MET A 9 -2.71 10.30 12.08
CA MET A 9 -2.76 9.73 10.72
C MET A 9 -3.80 8.61 10.67
N GLN A 10 -4.53 8.48 9.57
CA GLN A 10 -5.53 7.41 9.44
C GLN A 10 -4.86 6.05 9.66
N GLY A 11 -5.43 5.22 10.54
CA GLY A 11 -4.88 3.91 10.87
C GLY A 11 -3.72 3.94 11.88
N GLU A 12 -3.35 5.10 12.42
CA GLU A 12 -2.33 5.20 13.47
C GLU A 12 -2.82 4.56 14.78
N VAL A 13 -2.04 3.61 15.28
CA VAL A 13 -2.36 2.83 16.50
C VAL A 13 -1.53 3.24 17.71
N GLY A 14 -0.45 4.02 17.49
CA GLY A 14 0.38 4.53 18.57
C GLY A 14 1.76 4.99 18.11
N SER A 15 2.59 5.36 19.08
CA SER A 15 3.99 5.72 18.85
C SER A 15 4.90 5.13 19.92
N PHE A 16 6.14 4.86 19.57
CA PHE A 16 7.19 4.46 20.48
C PHE A 16 8.47 5.21 20.10
N TYR A 17 9.00 6.00 21.04
CA TYR A 17 10.05 6.98 20.77
C TYR A 17 9.70 7.86 19.55
N GLU A 18 10.56 7.91 18.54
CA GLU A 18 10.39 8.73 17.33
C GLU A 18 9.67 7.99 16.19
N ILE A 19 9.06 6.84 16.47
CA ILE A 19 8.36 6.00 15.48
C ILE A 19 6.85 6.08 15.71
N ARG A 20 6.09 6.39 14.66
CA ARG A 20 4.62 6.30 14.64
C ARG A 20 4.22 5.04 13.88
N PHE A 21 3.33 4.23 14.47
CA PHE A 21 2.85 3.00 13.87
C PHE A 21 1.50 3.22 13.22
N VAL A 22 1.41 2.88 11.94
CA VAL A 22 0.20 2.97 11.14
C VAL A 22 -0.14 1.59 10.60
N CYS A 23 -1.36 1.16 10.81
CA CYS A 23 -1.90 -0.08 10.29
C CYS A 23 -2.67 0.19 8.99
N ASP A 24 -2.30 -0.54 7.94
CA ASP A 24 -2.92 -0.46 6.62
C ASP A 24 -3.05 -1.89 6.04
N ASN A 25 -4.01 -2.11 5.16
CA ASN A 25 -4.27 -3.41 4.52
C ASN A 25 -3.50 -3.60 3.20
N HIS A 26 -2.79 -2.58 2.72
CA HIS A 26 -2.00 -2.67 1.48
C HIS A 26 -0.76 -3.57 1.61
N MET A 27 -0.36 -3.94 2.83
CA MET A 27 0.81 -4.80 3.05
C MET A 27 0.37 -6.25 3.22
N ILE A 28 0.45 -7.00 2.12
CA ILE A 28 0.04 -8.40 2.04
C ILE A 28 1.13 -9.27 2.71
N PRO A 29 0.77 -10.20 3.62
CA PRO A 29 1.73 -11.13 4.20
C PRO A 29 2.31 -12.07 3.15
N TRP A 30 3.53 -12.55 3.39
CA TRP A 30 4.14 -13.56 2.55
C TRP A 30 3.82 -14.95 3.09
N GLY A 31 2.93 -15.64 2.39
CA GLY A 31 2.55 -17.01 2.73
C GLY A 31 3.75 -17.95 2.69
N HIS A 32 3.91 -18.78 3.72
CA HIS A 32 4.89 -19.88 3.78
C HIS A 32 6.36 -19.48 3.64
N ALA A 33 6.68 -18.20 3.77
CA ALA A 33 8.05 -17.70 3.63
C ALA A 33 8.90 -17.92 4.89
N GLY A 34 8.28 -18.32 6.00
CA GLY A 34 8.93 -18.53 7.28
C GLY A 34 9.45 -19.95 7.49
N ALA A 35 9.91 -20.21 8.72
CA ALA A 35 10.35 -21.54 9.14
C ALA A 35 9.18 -22.55 9.19
N ALA A 36 9.51 -23.83 9.37
CA ALA A 36 8.49 -24.85 9.61
C ALA A 36 7.68 -24.53 10.89
N LYS A 37 6.35 -24.73 10.83
CA LYS A 37 5.39 -24.35 11.89
C LYS A 37 5.74 -24.90 13.28
N GLY A 38 6.35 -26.08 13.33
CA GLY A 38 6.57 -26.80 14.59
C GLY A 38 5.25 -27.08 15.31
N THR A 39 5.27 -27.13 16.65
CA THR A 39 4.08 -27.41 17.48
C THR A 39 3.39 -26.14 17.98
N THR A 40 3.93 -24.96 17.66
CA THR A 40 3.45 -23.69 18.19
C THR A 40 2.29 -23.17 17.33
N GLY A 41 1.25 -22.62 17.95
CA GLY A 41 -0.01 -22.16 17.32
C GLY A 41 0.12 -20.93 16.43
N TYR A 42 1.18 -20.82 15.64
CA TYR A 42 1.37 -19.72 14.71
C TYR A 42 0.39 -19.80 13.53
N ILE A 43 0.04 -18.62 13.02
CA ILE A 43 -0.83 -18.45 11.86
C ILE A 43 -0.09 -18.93 10.60
N THR A 44 -0.77 -19.78 9.82
CA THR A 44 -0.27 -20.32 8.55
C THR A 44 -1.42 -20.56 7.60
N ASP A 45 -1.24 -20.31 6.31
CA ASP A 45 -2.23 -20.65 5.28
C ASP A 45 -2.22 -22.15 4.84
N ASN A 46 -1.14 -22.93 5.12
CA ASN A 46 -0.98 -24.31 4.59
C ASN A 46 -0.48 -25.36 5.60
N ASP A 47 -0.45 -25.03 6.90
CA ASP A 47 -0.02 -25.90 8.00
C ASP A 47 1.42 -26.43 7.96
N THR A 48 2.25 -26.01 6.99
CA THR A 48 3.65 -26.48 6.86
C THR A 48 4.66 -25.43 7.30
N ASN A 49 4.60 -24.24 6.72
CA ASN A 49 5.52 -23.14 6.99
C ASN A 49 4.75 -21.91 7.49
N LEU A 50 5.41 -21.14 8.35
CA LEU A 50 4.87 -19.91 8.91
C LEU A 50 4.67 -18.83 7.86
N ASP A 51 3.60 -18.06 8.00
CA ASP A 51 3.40 -16.85 7.21
C ASP A 51 4.23 -15.70 7.81
N VAL A 52 4.86 -14.92 6.94
CA VAL A 52 5.71 -13.79 7.33
C VAL A 52 4.93 -12.50 7.15
N TYR A 53 4.78 -11.77 8.25
CA TYR A 53 4.17 -10.46 8.30
C TYR A 53 5.29 -9.41 8.33
N PRO A 54 5.57 -8.72 7.21
CA PRO A 54 6.54 -7.65 7.22
C PRO A 54 6.01 -6.48 8.06
N ILE A 55 6.92 -5.70 8.64
CA ILE A 55 6.70 -4.37 9.21
C ILE A 55 7.77 -3.47 8.61
N ILE A 56 7.35 -2.40 7.94
CA ILE A 56 8.27 -1.46 7.29
C ILE A 56 8.41 -0.21 8.15
N ILE A 57 9.64 0.13 8.51
CA ILE A 57 9.99 1.35 9.23
C ILE A 57 10.79 2.24 8.28
N LEU A 58 10.29 3.45 8.06
CA LEU A 58 10.89 4.43 7.15
C LEU A 58 11.26 5.68 7.93
N GLY A 59 12.54 6.07 7.86
CA GLY A 59 13.01 7.36 8.34
C GLY A 59 12.60 8.50 7.40
N ARG A 60 12.70 9.73 7.90
CA ARG A 60 12.53 10.94 7.07
C ARG A 60 13.57 10.93 5.94
N ASP A 61 13.15 11.29 4.74
CA ASP A 61 13.99 11.36 3.53
C ASP A 61 14.66 10.04 3.11
N ALA A 62 14.18 8.89 3.63
CA ALA A 62 14.72 7.58 3.26
C ALA A 62 14.38 7.19 1.80
N TYR A 63 13.23 7.66 1.30
CA TYR A 63 12.76 7.43 -0.05
C TYR A 63 12.28 8.74 -0.68
N GLY A 64 12.49 8.87 -1.99
CA GLY A 64 12.01 9.98 -2.80
C GLY A 64 10.88 9.50 -3.69
N LEU A 65 9.79 10.28 -3.73
CA LEU A 65 8.75 10.12 -4.73
C LEU A 65 8.98 11.17 -5.82
N VAL A 66 9.07 10.72 -7.07
CA VAL A 66 9.10 11.61 -8.22
C VAL A 66 7.73 11.54 -8.89
N PRO A 67 6.81 12.46 -8.56
CA PRO A 67 5.63 12.64 -9.38
C PRO A 67 6.10 13.23 -10.70
N LEU A 68 6.13 12.42 -11.75
CA LEU A 68 6.46 12.88 -13.11
C LEU A 68 5.24 13.61 -13.68
N GLY A 69 4.96 14.80 -13.13
CA GLY A 69 3.85 15.70 -13.50
C GLY A 69 3.42 16.60 -12.34
N GLY A 70 3.38 17.92 -12.57
CA GLY A 70 2.92 18.91 -11.59
C GLY A 70 1.41 18.81 -11.28
N LYS A 71 1.00 19.43 -10.15
CA LYS A 71 -0.36 19.56 -9.57
C LYS A 71 -1.43 18.65 -10.24
N ASN A 72 -1.57 17.40 -9.80
CA ASN A 72 -2.55 16.37 -10.22
C ASN A 72 -2.20 15.55 -11.49
N ALA A 73 -1.09 14.80 -11.47
CA ALA A 73 -0.59 13.95 -12.58
C ALA A 73 -1.44 12.68 -12.89
N VAL A 74 -2.74 12.87 -13.06
CA VAL A 74 -3.67 11.90 -13.65
C VAL A 74 -4.10 12.50 -14.99
N SER A 75 -3.61 11.96 -16.11
CA SER A 75 -4.17 12.31 -17.42
C SER A 75 -5.50 11.56 -17.56
N THR A 76 -6.58 12.24 -17.24
CA THR A 76 -7.93 11.73 -17.46
C THR A 76 -8.29 11.87 -18.94
N LEU A 77 -8.74 10.78 -19.53
CA LEU A 77 -9.19 10.69 -20.91
C LEU A 77 -10.67 10.35 -20.86
N ILE A 78 -11.50 11.28 -21.30
CA ILE A 78 -12.95 11.07 -21.38
C ILE A 78 -13.31 10.89 -22.86
N HIS A 79 -13.78 9.70 -23.21
CA HIS A 79 -14.38 9.42 -24.51
C HIS A 79 -15.89 9.59 -24.40
N ASN A 80 -16.36 10.75 -24.86
CA ASN A 80 -17.79 11.02 -24.95
C ASN A 80 -18.44 10.13 -26.01
N PRO A 81 -19.68 9.64 -25.79
CA PRO A 81 -20.37 8.78 -26.74
C PRO A 81 -20.50 9.46 -28.12
N ARG A 82 -20.13 8.75 -29.17
CA ARG A 82 -20.25 9.19 -30.56
C ARG A 82 -20.76 8.03 -31.41
N ALA A 83 -21.61 8.33 -32.38
CA ALA A 83 -22.13 7.33 -33.30
C ALA A 83 -20.96 6.72 -34.09
N SER A 84 -20.82 5.41 -34.02
CA SER A 84 -19.84 4.63 -34.76
C SER A 84 -20.52 3.43 -35.40
N ASP A 85 -19.87 2.79 -36.38
CA ASP A 85 -20.42 1.61 -37.06
C ASP A 85 -20.79 0.47 -36.09
N THR A 86 -20.07 0.39 -34.96
CA THR A 86 -20.29 -0.58 -33.88
C THR A 86 -21.24 -0.11 -32.77
N ASP A 87 -21.49 1.20 -32.66
CA ASP A 87 -22.43 1.81 -31.70
C ASP A 87 -23.16 2.98 -32.38
N PRO A 88 -24.12 2.69 -33.29
CA PRO A 88 -24.79 3.70 -34.10
C PRO A 88 -25.72 4.62 -33.28
N LEU A 89 -26.10 4.20 -32.08
CA LEU A 89 -26.96 4.96 -31.17
C LEU A 89 -26.16 5.77 -30.14
N ALA A 90 -24.83 5.74 -30.20
CA ALA A 90 -23.94 6.46 -29.27
C ALA A 90 -24.28 6.17 -27.80
N GLN A 91 -24.50 4.90 -27.45
CA GLN A 91 -24.93 4.51 -26.11
C GLN A 91 -23.76 4.33 -25.12
N ARG A 92 -22.52 4.17 -25.60
CA ARG A 92 -21.36 3.86 -24.76
C ARG A 92 -20.34 5.01 -24.74
N GLY A 93 -20.05 5.51 -23.55
CA GLY A 93 -18.94 6.40 -23.26
C GLY A 93 -17.94 5.69 -22.34
N SER A 94 -16.67 6.06 -22.40
CA SER A 94 -15.64 5.51 -21.51
C SER A 94 -14.82 6.63 -20.89
N ALA A 95 -14.48 6.45 -19.61
CA ALA A 95 -13.52 7.29 -18.93
C ALA A 95 -12.33 6.40 -18.55
N GLY A 96 -11.13 6.87 -18.89
CA GLY A 96 -9.88 6.22 -18.54
C GLY A 96 -8.94 7.23 -17.89
N TRP A 97 -7.94 6.73 -17.20
CA TRP A 97 -6.87 7.57 -16.68
C TRP A 97 -5.52 6.92 -16.91
N LYS A 98 -4.49 7.76 -17.03
CA LYS A 98 -3.08 7.33 -17.02
C LYS A 98 -2.35 8.10 -15.95
N THR A 99 -1.62 7.36 -15.12
CA THR A 99 -0.79 7.88 -14.05
C THR A 99 0.62 7.36 -14.21
N TRP A 100 1.59 8.18 -13.84
CA TRP A 100 2.99 7.81 -13.79
C TRP A 100 3.49 8.00 -12.36
N HIS A 101 4.13 6.97 -11.82
CA HIS A 101 4.67 6.98 -10.48
C HIS A 101 6.07 6.35 -10.51
N ALA A 102 7.04 7.07 -9.96
CA ALA A 102 8.39 6.56 -9.74
C ALA A 102 8.79 6.85 -8.28
N ALA A 103 9.39 5.85 -7.64
CA ALA A 103 9.95 5.97 -6.31
C ALA A 103 11.41 5.49 -6.34
N VAL A 104 12.27 6.15 -5.57
CA VAL A 104 13.69 5.80 -5.46
C VAL A 104 14.09 5.75 -3.99
N ILE A 105 14.96 4.79 -3.65
CA ILE A 105 15.58 4.73 -2.32
C ILE A 105 16.71 5.76 -2.30
N LEU A 106 16.59 6.74 -1.41
CA LEU A 106 17.61 7.79 -1.23
C LEU A 106 18.67 7.36 -0.23
N ASN A 107 18.26 6.66 0.83
CA ASN A 107 19.16 6.13 1.84
C ASN A 107 18.63 4.81 2.42
N GLN A 108 19.28 3.72 2.05
CA GLN A 108 18.89 2.38 2.51
C GLN A 108 19.11 2.17 4.01
N ASN A 109 20.06 2.87 4.63
CA ASN A 109 20.33 2.74 6.07
C ASN A 109 19.20 3.33 6.94
N TRP A 110 18.28 4.09 6.35
CA TRP A 110 17.13 4.69 7.04
C TRP A 110 15.83 3.92 6.78
N MET A 111 15.95 2.72 6.21
CA MET A 111 14.83 1.82 5.95
C MET A 111 15.08 0.49 6.66
N TYR A 112 14.11 0.05 7.44
CA TYR A 112 14.16 -1.26 8.08
C TYR A 112 12.91 -2.06 7.74
N ARG A 113 13.11 -3.35 7.49
CA ARG A 113 12.04 -4.33 7.32
C ARG A 113 12.18 -5.38 8.41
N ILE A 114 11.20 -5.46 9.29
CA ILE A 114 11.12 -6.50 10.31
C ILE A 114 10.19 -7.58 9.76
N GLU A 115 10.61 -8.84 9.85
CA GLU A 115 9.85 -9.99 9.39
C GLU A 115 9.45 -10.80 10.62
N THR A 116 8.15 -10.92 10.87
CA THR A 116 7.63 -11.62 12.05
C THR A 116 6.63 -12.69 11.67
N ALA A 117 6.52 -13.74 12.50
CA ALA A 117 5.40 -14.66 12.48
C ALA A 117 4.40 -14.23 13.58
N ALA A 118 3.11 -14.38 13.32
CA ALA A 118 2.05 -14.06 14.27
C ALA A 118 1.54 -15.34 14.95
N LEU A 119 1.37 -15.28 16.27
CA LEU A 119 0.70 -16.34 17.03
C LEU A 119 -0.82 -16.14 16.95
N GLY A 120 -1.57 -17.21 16.73
CA GLY A 120 -3.04 -17.23 16.67
C GLY A 120 -3.70 -17.49 18.02
#